data_AF-A0AA88RDD5-F1
#
_entry.id   AF-A0AA88RDD5-F1
#
_cell.length_a   1.000
_cell.length_b   1.000
_cell.length_c   1.000
_cell.angle_alpha   90.00
_cell.angle_beta   90.00
_cell.angle_gamma   90.00
#
_symmetry.space_group_name_H-M   'P 1'
#
loop_
_entity.id
_entity.type
_entity.pdbx_description
1 polymer ?
#
loop_
_entity_poly.entity_id
_entity_poly.type
_entity_poly.pdbx_seq_one_letter_code
_entity_poly.pdbx_strand_id
1 'polypeptide(L)'
;MHAQPKGLEMQEQAIEIGKQLAQKHFIHHVFGFFPNLHREIEFEDGNLFYRFLEHEPFIPRCFNFRGSTNDSEPKSAAIVGLRLTKIMSAILESYASEDQRHLDYAGISNSEEFRRVQFITVPLISLVLPDA
;
A
#
# COMPACT_ATOMS: atom_id res chain seq x y z
N MET A 1 16.32 -39.45 25.13
CA MET A 1 15.20 -38.77 24.45
C MET A 1 15.65 -37.32 24.23
N HIS A 2 16.02 -36.97 23.01
CA HIS A 2 16.43 -35.61 22.65
C HIS A 2 15.14 -34.81 22.43
N ALA A 3 14.78 -33.96 23.38
CA ALA A 3 13.66 -33.05 23.20
C ALA A 3 14.07 -31.98 22.17
N GLN A 4 13.38 -31.98 21.03
CA GLN A 4 13.46 -30.90 20.06
C GLN A 4 13.13 -29.56 20.77
N PRO A 5 13.83 -28.45 20.47
CA PRO A 5 13.52 -27.16 21.09
C PRO A 5 12.10 -26.77 20.67
N LYS A 6 11.18 -26.62 21.64
CA LYS A 6 9.77 -26.25 21.41
C LYS A 6 9.56 -25.04 20.48
N GLY A 7 10.56 -24.17 20.35
CA GLY A 7 10.53 -23.02 19.45
C GLY A 7 10.62 -23.36 17.96
N LEU A 8 11.39 -24.39 17.57
CA LEU A 8 11.47 -24.80 16.15
C LEU A 8 10.15 -25.42 15.67
N GLU A 9 9.51 -26.22 16.52
CA GLU A 9 8.25 -26.89 16.20
C GLU A 9 7.12 -25.89 15.92
N MET A 10 7.08 -24.77 16.66
CA MET A 10 6.11 -23.70 16.44
C MET A 10 6.36 -22.91 15.14
N GLN A 11 7.64 -22.72 14.77
CA GLN A 11 8.01 -22.02 13.53
C GLN A 11 7.63 -22.84 12.30
N GLU A 12 7.90 -24.15 12.31
CA GLU A 12 7.49 -25.07 11.24
C GLU A 12 5.96 -25.11 11.08
N GLN A 13 5.21 -25.13 12.19
CA GLN A 13 3.75 -25.06 12.16
C GLN A 13 3.24 -23.73 11.58
N ALA A 14 3.85 -22.60 11.93
CA ALA A 14 3.47 -21.29 11.41
C ALA A 14 3.71 -21.19 9.90
N ILE A 15 4.82 -21.72 9.40
CA ILE A 15 5.14 -21.79 7.97
C ILE A 15 4.09 -22.61 7.23
N GLU A 16 3.73 -23.78 7.75
CA GLU A 16 2.72 -24.65 7.14
C GLU A 16 1.34 -23.96 7.06
N ILE A 17 0.94 -23.24 8.11
CA ILE A 17 -0.29 -22.43 8.08
C ILE A 17 -0.20 -21.34 7.00
N GLY A 18 0.93 -20.63 6.90
CA GLY A 18 1.16 -19.63 5.86
C GLY A 18 1.05 -20.21 4.45
N LYS A 19 1.60 -21.41 4.22
CA LYS A 19 1.48 -22.13 2.94
C LYS A 19 0.02 -22.47 2.62
N GLN A 20 -0.74 -22.94 3.60
CA GLN A 20 -2.17 -23.23 3.43
C GLN A 20 -2.99 -21.98 3.12
N LEU A 21 -2.68 -20.84 3.74
CA LEU A 21 -3.33 -19.56 3.45
C LEU A 21 -3.05 -19.10 2.01
N ALA A 22 -1.81 -19.25 1.54
CA ALA A 22 -1.42 -18.90 0.18
C ALA A 22 -2.06 -19.83 -0.87
N GLN A 23 -2.08 -21.15 -0.62
CA GLN A 23 -2.74 -22.14 -1.50
C GLN A 23 -4.25 -21.93 -1.60
N LYS A 24 -4.90 -21.56 -0.50
CA LYS A 24 -6.34 -21.23 -0.47
C LYS A 24 -6.64 -19.82 -0.97
N HIS A 25 -5.63 -19.09 -1.46
CA HIS A 25 -5.75 -17.74 -1.97
C HIS A 25 -6.28 -16.73 -0.94
N PHE A 26 -6.01 -16.93 0.36
CA PHE A 26 -6.29 -15.90 1.36
C PHE A 26 -5.26 -14.77 1.33
N ILE A 27 -4.03 -15.11 0.93
CA ILE A 27 -2.91 -14.17 0.76
C ILE A 27 -2.18 -14.44 -0.55
N HIS A 28 -1.61 -13.39 -1.13
CA HIS A 28 -0.76 -13.45 -2.32
C HIS A 28 0.54 -12.69 -2.09
N HIS A 29 1.60 -13.09 -2.79
CA HIS A 29 2.90 -12.43 -2.73
C HIS A 29 2.83 -11.06 -3.41
N VAL A 30 3.38 -10.02 -2.78
CA VAL A 30 3.49 -8.68 -3.36
C VAL A 30 4.67 -8.65 -4.34
N PHE A 31 4.43 -8.36 -5.63
CA PHE A 31 5.46 -8.25 -6.64
C PHE A 31 6.40 -7.06 -6.37
N GLY A 32 7.60 -7.34 -5.84
CA GLY A 32 8.74 -6.42 -5.80
C GLY A 32 9.82 -6.79 -6.81
N PHE A 33 10.55 -5.79 -7.32
CA PHE A 33 11.74 -5.75 -8.22
C PHE A 33 11.86 -6.70 -9.45
N PHE A 34 11.22 -7.87 -9.46
CA PHE A 34 11.28 -8.88 -10.52
C PHE A 34 9.86 -9.20 -11.04
N PRO A 35 9.32 -8.37 -11.95
CA PRO A 35 7.93 -8.44 -12.42
C PRO A 35 7.59 -9.69 -13.26
N ASN A 36 8.57 -10.56 -13.56
CA ASN A 36 8.38 -11.73 -14.42
C ASN A 36 8.68 -13.07 -13.72
N LEU A 37 9.03 -13.05 -12.43
CA LEU A 37 9.17 -14.29 -11.68
C LEU A 37 7.80 -14.62 -11.08
N HIS A 38 6.96 -15.27 -11.87
CA HIS A 38 5.84 -16.07 -11.37
C HIS A 38 6.43 -17.23 -10.57
N ARG A 39 6.99 -16.95 -9.38
CA ARG A 39 7.44 -18.00 -8.49
C ARG A 39 6.18 -18.65 -7.93
N GLU A 40 6.06 -19.95 -8.20
CA GLU A 40 5.00 -20.78 -7.67
C GLU A 40 4.92 -20.63 -6.15
N ILE A 41 3.67 -20.59 -5.69
CA ILE A 41 3.17 -20.06 -4.44
C ILE A 41 3.59 -20.97 -3.27
N GLU A 42 4.80 -20.83 -2.76
CA GLU A 42 5.10 -21.27 -1.39
C GLU A 42 5.30 -20.05 -0.49
N PHE A 43 4.58 -20.05 0.63
CA PHE A 43 4.86 -19.11 1.70
C PHE A 43 6.26 -19.43 2.27
N GLU A 44 7.12 -18.41 2.32
CA GLU A 44 8.46 -18.50 2.88
C GLU A 44 8.53 -17.62 4.14
N ASP A 45 9.09 -18.15 5.22
CA ASP A 45 9.44 -17.36 6.39
C ASP A 45 10.71 -16.56 6.07
N GLY A 46 10.51 -15.31 5.67
CA GLY A 46 11.55 -14.41 5.22
C GLY A 46 11.06 -12.97 5.19
N ASN A 47 11.93 -12.06 4.78
CA ASN A 47 11.58 -10.63 4.63
C ASN A 47 10.81 -10.39 3.32
N LEU A 48 9.70 -11.11 3.15
CA LEU A 48 8.80 -11.03 2.00
C LEU A 48 7.49 -10.38 2.41
N PHE A 49 6.82 -9.75 1.46
CA PHE A 49 5.54 -9.09 1.69
C PHE A 49 4.40 -9.89 1.06
N TYR A 50 3.35 -10.10 1.85
CA TYR A 50 2.11 -10.74 1.41
C TYR A 50 0.93 -9.79 1.59
N ARG A 51 -0.09 -9.92 0.74
CA ARG A 51 -1.32 -9.10 0.76
C ARG A 51 -2.54 -10.02 0.83
N PHE A 52 -3.56 -9.63 1.60
CA PHE A 52 -4.83 -10.35 1.67
C PHE A 52 -5.65 -10.19 0.39
N LEU A 53 -6.37 -11.26 0.02
CA LEU A 53 -7.26 -11.29 -1.14
C LEU A 53 -8.40 -10.26 -1.04
N GLU A 54 -8.80 -9.87 0.18
CA GLU A 54 -9.82 -8.83 0.36
C GLU A 54 -9.48 -7.57 -0.44
N HIS A 55 -8.20 -7.27 -0.65
CA HIS A 55 -7.75 -6.11 -1.41
C HIS A 55 -7.84 -6.25 -2.95
N GLU A 56 -8.48 -7.29 -3.50
CA GLU A 56 -8.61 -7.53 -4.94
C GLU A 56 -9.76 -6.77 -5.65
N PRO A 57 -9.59 -6.44 -6.94
CA PRO A 57 -10.54 -6.57 -8.03
C PRO A 57 -12.03 -6.38 -7.77
N PHE A 58 -12.50 -7.46 -7.20
CA PHE A 58 -13.86 -7.96 -7.26
C PHE A 58 -14.51 -7.92 -5.88
N ILE A 59 -13.78 -7.44 -4.85
CA ILE A 59 -14.30 -7.31 -3.49
C ILE A 59 -14.72 -5.86 -3.24
N PRO A 60 -16.04 -5.58 -3.19
CA PRO A 60 -16.58 -4.22 -3.25
C PRO A 60 -16.44 -3.42 -1.94
N ARG A 61 -15.93 -4.01 -0.85
CA ARG A 61 -15.91 -3.42 0.50
C ARG A 61 -14.51 -3.31 1.10
N CYS A 62 -13.51 -3.07 0.27
CA CYS A 62 -12.15 -2.89 0.75
C CYS A 62 -11.74 -1.43 0.64
N PHE A 63 -11.50 -0.80 1.80
CA PHE A 63 -11.14 0.62 1.91
C PHE A 63 -9.87 0.98 1.13
N ASN A 64 -8.99 -0.01 0.88
CA ASN A 64 -7.75 0.13 0.12
C ASN A 64 -7.85 -0.29 -1.35
N PHE A 65 -9.02 -0.75 -1.82
CA PHE A 65 -9.18 -1.29 -3.16
C PHE A 65 -9.96 -0.32 -4.07
N ARG A 66 -9.35 0.11 -5.19
CA ARG A 66 -9.94 1.11 -6.11
C ARG A 66 -9.79 0.73 -7.59
N GLY A 67 -10.29 -0.46 -7.95
CA GLY A 67 -10.45 -0.87 -9.36
C GLY A 67 -9.22 -1.50 -10.02
N SER A 68 -8.07 -1.50 -9.36
CA SER A 68 -6.87 -2.25 -9.77
C SER A 68 -6.06 -2.65 -8.53
N THR A 69 -5.62 -3.92 -8.44
CA THR A 69 -4.66 -4.34 -7.42
C THR A 69 -3.32 -3.69 -7.73
N ASN A 70 -2.76 -2.94 -6.78
CA ASN A 70 -1.36 -2.53 -6.85
C ASN A 70 -0.53 -3.56 -6.10
N ASP A 71 -0.03 -4.55 -6.83
CA ASP A 71 0.81 -5.60 -6.28
C ASP A 71 2.26 -5.15 -6.09
N SER A 72 2.57 -3.88 -6.33
CA SER A 72 3.91 -3.35 -6.07
C SER A 72 4.18 -3.29 -4.57
N GLU A 73 5.45 -3.48 -4.22
CA GLU A 73 5.96 -3.23 -2.87
C GLU A 73 5.52 -1.84 -2.35
N PRO A 74 5.13 -1.73 -1.07
CA PRO A 74 4.84 -0.43 -0.46
C PRO A 74 6.06 0.49 -0.58
N LYS A 75 5.87 1.66 -1.21
CA LYS A 75 6.91 2.69 -1.24
C LYS A 75 7.10 3.23 0.18
N SER A 76 8.34 3.57 0.54
CA SER A 76 8.62 4.18 1.83
C SER A 76 7.81 5.46 2.03
N ALA A 77 7.34 5.70 3.25
CA ALA A 77 6.58 6.89 3.61
C ALA A 77 7.34 8.18 3.24
N ALA A 78 8.67 8.18 3.37
CA ALA A 78 9.51 9.30 2.96
C ALA A 78 9.44 9.59 1.46
N ILE A 79 9.48 8.56 0.59
CA ILE A 79 9.38 8.74 -0.87
C ILE A 79 7.97 9.19 -1.28
N VAL A 80 6.94 8.61 -0.67
CA VAL A 80 5.55 9.01 -0.89
C VAL A 80 5.31 10.46 -0.45
N GLY A 81 5.76 10.80 0.75
CA GLY A 81 5.71 12.15 1.31
C GLY A 81 6.43 13.16 0.42
N LEU A 82 7.66 12.87 -0.02
CA LEU A 82 8.41 13.75 -0.91
C LEU A 82 7.67 13.99 -2.24
N ARG A 83 7.05 12.96 -2.82
CA ARG A 83 6.26 13.11 -4.04
C ARG A 83 5.01 13.97 -3.80
N LEU A 84 4.30 13.75 -2.69
CA LEU A 84 3.14 14.54 -2.31
C LEU A 84 3.50 16.02 -2.10
N THR A 85 4.60 16.30 -1.41
CA THR A 85 5.11 17.66 -1.20
C THR A 85 5.35 18.35 -2.52
N LYS A 86 6.03 17.70 -3.47
CA LYS A 86 6.30 18.29 -4.80
C LYS A 86 5.02 18.63 -5.57
N ILE A 87 4.03 17.74 -5.53
CA ILE A 87 2.74 17.97 -6.20
C ILE A 87 2.01 19.14 -5.52
N MET A 88 1.96 19.17 -4.18
CA MET A 88 1.32 20.26 -3.44
C MET A 88 2.01 21.60 -3.68
N SER A 89 3.34 21.65 -3.68
CA SER A 89 4.09 22.87 -4.01
C SER A 89 3.75 23.37 -5.41
N ALA A 90 3.73 22.48 -6.41
CA ALA A 90 3.39 22.86 -7.78
C ALA A 90 1.95 23.40 -7.90
N ILE A 91 0.99 22.81 -7.19
CA ILE A 91 -0.40 23.31 -7.14
C ILE A 91 -0.43 24.70 -6.48
N LEU A 92 0.22 24.88 -5.34
CA LEU A 92 0.21 26.18 -4.66
C LEU A 92 0.84 27.27 -5.54
N GLU A 93 1.92 26.96 -6.24
CA GLU A 93 2.59 27.89 -7.16
C GLU A 93 1.71 28.23 -8.38
N SER A 94 1.01 27.26 -8.97
CA SER A 94 0.18 27.50 -10.16
C SER A 94 -1.08 28.31 -9.90
N TYR A 95 -1.55 28.33 -8.65
CA TYR A 95 -2.74 29.07 -8.23
C TYR A 95 -2.41 30.31 -7.38
N ALA A 96 -1.12 30.66 -7.27
CA ALA A 96 -0.68 31.88 -6.62
C ALA A 96 -0.90 33.09 -7.54
N SER A 97 -1.24 34.24 -6.94
CA SER A 97 -1.22 35.53 -7.62
C SER A 97 0.21 35.89 -8.06
N GLU A 98 0.33 36.81 -9.02
CA GLU A 98 1.65 37.25 -9.53
C GLU A 98 2.58 37.80 -8.43
N ASP A 99 2.01 38.40 -7.39
CA ASP A 99 2.75 38.90 -6.22
C ASP A 99 3.02 37.82 -5.16
N GLN A 100 2.54 36.59 -5.38
CA GLN A 100 2.61 35.43 -4.48
C GLN A 100 2.00 35.64 -3.09
N ARG A 101 1.15 36.67 -2.93
CA ARG A 101 0.52 36.98 -1.63
C ARG A 101 -0.85 36.35 -1.45
N HIS A 102 -1.46 35.89 -2.53
CA HIS A 102 -2.81 35.35 -2.53
C HIS A 102 -2.85 34.04 -3.30
N LEU A 103 -3.71 33.12 -2.85
CA LEU A 103 -3.95 31.84 -3.49
C LEU A 103 -5.41 31.77 -3.94
N ASP A 104 -5.65 31.31 -5.15
CA ASP A 104 -6.99 30.98 -5.62
C ASP A 104 -7.46 29.63 -5.06
N TYR A 105 -7.92 29.66 -3.80
CA TYR A 105 -8.45 28.47 -3.12
C TYR A 105 -9.67 27.88 -3.83
N ALA A 106 -10.47 28.71 -4.51
CA ALA A 106 -11.63 28.22 -5.25
C ALA A 106 -11.17 27.42 -6.48
N GLY A 107 -10.19 27.92 -7.22
CA GLY A 107 -9.52 27.23 -8.32
C GLY A 107 -8.86 25.92 -7.87
N ILE A 108 -8.11 25.95 -6.77
CA ILE A 108 -7.48 24.75 -6.19
C ILE A 108 -8.54 23.70 -5.82
N SER A 109 -9.64 24.10 -5.16
CA SER A 109 -10.65 23.14 -4.70
C SER A 109 -11.33 22.39 -5.84
N ASN A 110 -11.40 23.01 -7.01
CA ASN A 110 -12.03 22.47 -8.22
C ASN A 110 -11.04 21.80 -9.18
N SER A 111 -9.73 21.82 -8.89
CA SER A 111 -8.70 21.30 -9.79
C SER A 111 -8.62 19.78 -9.77
N GLU A 112 -8.25 19.20 -10.91
CA GLU A 112 -8.07 17.74 -11.04
C GLU A 112 -6.82 17.28 -10.28
N GLU A 113 -5.80 18.13 -10.23
CA GLU A 113 -4.54 17.94 -9.52
C GLU A 113 -4.78 17.84 -8.01
N PHE A 114 -5.60 18.72 -7.45
CA PHE A 114 -5.96 18.67 -6.03
C PHE A 114 -6.85 17.47 -5.71
N ARG A 115 -7.79 17.12 -6.61
CA ARG A 115 -8.58 15.89 -6.49
C ARG A 115 -7.70 14.64 -6.49
N ARG A 116 -6.65 14.62 -7.30
CA ARG A 116 -5.67 13.52 -7.37
C ARG A 116 -4.81 13.45 -6.12
N VAL A 117 -4.45 14.58 -5.50
CA VAL A 117 -3.77 14.58 -4.19
C VAL A 117 -4.69 14.01 -3.12
N GLN A 118 -5.94 14.47 -3.00
CA GLN A 118 -6.89 13.91 -2.04
C GLN A 118 -7.08 12.40 -2.25
N PHE A 119 -7.16 11.97 -3.51
CA PHE A 119 -7.25 10.55 -3.84
C PHE A 119 -6.06 9.73 -3.31
N ILE A 120 -4.84 10.28 -3.35
CA ILE A 120 -3.62 9.62 -2.86
C ILE A 120 -3.53 9.68 -1.33
N THR A 121 -3.91 10.80 -0.71
CA THR A 121 -3.68 11.06 0.72
C THR A 121 -4.76 10.50 1.64
N VAL A 122 -6.03 10.46 1.21
CA VAL A 122 -7.13 9.96 2.05
C VAL A 122 -6.94 8.50 2.49
N PRO A 123 -6.49 7.56 1.62
CA PRO A 123 -6.18 6.20 2.04
C PRO A 123 -4.98 6.12 3.02
N LEU A 124 -3.98 6.99 2.85
CA LEU A 124 -2.82 7.05 3.74
C LEU A 124 -3.20 7.54 5.14
N ILE A 125 -4.10 8.51 5.25
CA ILE A 125 -4.55 9.05 6.55
C ILE A 125 -5.37 8.01 7.31
N SER A 126 -6.30 7.31 6.66
CA SER A 126 -7.10 6.25 7.31
C SER A 126 -6.26 5.03 7.76
N LEU A 127 -5.08 4.82 7.17
CA LEU A 127 -4.13 3.78 7.60
C LEU A 127 -3.24 4.21 8.77
N VAL A 128 -3.03 5.51 8.97
CA VAL A 128 -2.11 6.06 9.99
C VAL A 128 -2.87 6.56 11.23
N LEU A 129 -4.15 6.95 11.07
CA LEU A 129 -5.00 7.47 12.13
C LEU A 129 -6.40 6.81 12.00
N PRO A 130 -6.62 5.64 12.65
CA PRO A 130 -7.88 4.91 12.52
C PRO A 130 -9.09 5.61 13.19
N ASP A 131 -8.87 6.63 14.04
CA ASP A 131 -9.91 7.23 14.89
C ASP A 131 -10.09 8.76 14.70
N ALA A 132 -9.95 9.29 13.47
CA ALA A 132 -10.23 10.70 13.15
C ALA A 132 -11.57 10.89 12.43
#